data_AF-A0A5J4KRH0-F1
#
_entry.id   AF-A0A5J4KRH0-F1
#
_cell.length_a   1.000
_cell.length_b   1.000
_cell.length_c   1.000
_cell.angle_alpha   90.00
_cell.angle_beta   90.00
_cell.angle_gamma   90.00
#
_symmetry.space_group_name_H-M   'P 1'
#
loop_
_entity.id
_entity.type
_entity.pdbx_description
1 polymer ?
#
loop_
_entity_poly.entity_id
_entity_poly.type
_entity_poly.pdbx_seq_one_letter_code
_entity_poly.pdbx_strand_id
1 'polypeptide(L)'
;MGIQTQRQWSDLAIERTTPLLLCTYSFVTLIGTHLASHEEIVVEQTAWYRKSTATFHDVLAAVRLRLWKQQISLTSARDPAVGLLSPSVLDRLLYAACF
;
A
#
# COMPACT_ATOMS: atom_id res chain seq x y z
N MET A 1 -8.69 2.36 11.28
CA MET A 1 -7.55 1.55 11.76
C MET A 1 -7.64 1.45 13.27
N GLY A 2 -7.74 0.25 13.83
CA GLY A 2 -7.51 0.03 15.26
C GLY A 2 -6.05 -0.37 15.47
N ILE A 3 -5.30 0.35 16.29
CA ILE A 3 -3.97 -0.10 16.72
C ILE A 3 -4.18 -1.12 17.82
N GLN A 4 -4.11 -2.40 17.46
CA GLN A 4 -4.14 -3.46 18.46
C GLN A 4 -2.72 -3.61 19.01
N THR A 5 -2.53 -3.23 20.27
CA THR A 5 -1.27 -3.49 20.96
C THR A 5 -1.08 -5.01 21.11
N GLN A 6 0.16 -5.47 21.06
CA GLN A 6 0.49 -6.88 21.29
C GLN A 6 -0.15 -7.35 22.61
N ARG A 7 -0.80 -8.52 22.59
CA ARG A 7 -1.39 -9.15 23.79
C ARG A 7 -0.34 -9.72 24.74
N GLN A 8 0.96 -9.59 24.41
CA GLN A 8 2.05 -9.79 25.34
C GLN A 8 2.13 -8.56 26.23
N TRP A 9 1.83 -8.74 27.52
CA TRP A 9 1.94 -7.72 28.57
C TRP A 9 3.42 -7.44 28.88
N SER A 10 4.16 -6.96 27.89
CA SER A 10 5.54 -6.54 28.04
C SER A 10 5.64 -5.11 27.53
N ASP A 11 5.95 -4.20 28.45
CA ASP A 11 6.15 -2.78 28.14
C ASP A 11 7.16 -2.59 27.00
N LEU A 12 8.18 -3.45 26.95
CA LEU A 12 9.20 -3.46 25.90
C LEU A 12 8.64 -3.76 24.50
N ALA A 13 7.59 -4.58 24.39
CA ALA A 13 6.94 -4.85 23.10
C ALA A 13 6.13 -3.62 22.63
N ILE A 14 5.49 -2.90 23.55
CA ILE A 14 4.73 -1.68 23.27
C ILE A 14 5.66 -0.54 22.87
N GLU A 15 6.76 -0.35 23.61
CA GLU A 15 7.78 0.69 23.36
C GLU A 15 8.44 0.57 21.98
N ARG A 16 8.51 -0.64 21.40
CA ARG A 16 9.17 -0.87 20.11
C ARG A 16 8.21 -0.88 18.94
N THR A 17 7.05 -1.52 19.08
CA THR A 17 6.13 -1.74 17.95
C THR A 17 5.25 -0.53 17.65
N THR A 18 4.76 0.15 18.69
CA THR A 18 3.90 1.33 18.54
C THR A 18 4.57 2.46 17.74
N PRO A 19 5.81 2.90 18.05
CA PRO A 19 6.45 3.95 17.28
C PRO A 19 6.73 3.53 15.83
N LEU A 20 7.06 2.26 15.57
CA LEU A 20 7.24 1.77 14.20
C LEU A 20 5.93 1.77 13.40
N LEU A 21 4.82 1.39 14.03
CA LEU A 21 3.50 1.46 13.39
C LEU A 21 3.10 2.91 13.09
N LEU A 22 3.30 3.83 14.04
CA LEU A 22 3.01 5.26 13.84
C LEU A 22 3.92 5.89 12.78
N CYS A 23 5.20 5.52 12.76
CA CYS A 23 6.14 5.96 11.73
C CYS A 23 5.70 5.47 10.35
N THR A 24 5.35 4.19 10.22
CA THR A 24 4.86 3.60 8.96
C THR A 24 3.57 4.26 8.51
N TYR A 25 2.62 4.48 9.42
CA TYR A 25 1.38 5.20 9.13
C TYR A 25 1.67 6.60 8.60
N SER A 26 2.51 7.36 9.30
CA SER A 26 2.88 8.72 8.92
C SER A 26 3.57 8.75 7.55
N PHE A 27 4.49 7.83 7.30
CA PHE A 27 5.22 7.73 6.03
C PHE A 27 4.28 7.43 4.86
N VAL A 28 3.39 6.44 5.02
CA VAL A 28 2.38 6.10 4.02
C VAL A 28 1.44 7.27 3.77
N THR A 29 1.02 8.01 4.81
CA THR A 29 0.18 9.20 4.63
C THR A 29 0.90 10.34 3.91
N LEU A 30 2.20 10.56 4.16
CA LEU A 30 2.99 11.58 3.47
C LEU A 30 3.18 11.23 1.99
N ILE A 31 3.52 9.97 1.68
CA ILE A 31 3.62 9.54 0.28
C ILE A 31 2.24 9.60 -0.39
N GLY A 32 1.19 9.15 0.30
CA GLY A 32 -0.17 9.16 -0.20
C GLY A 32 -0.69 10.56 -0.53
N THR A 33 -0.41 11.54 0.33
CA THR A 33 -0.79 12.95 0.09
C THR A 33 -0.05 13.54 -1.09
N HIS A 34 1.24 13.25 -1.24
CA HIS A 34 2.01 13.60 -2.43
C HIS A 34 1.48 12.88 -3.69
N LEU A 35 1.07 11.62 -3.58
CA LEU A 35 0.52 10.87 -4.71
C LEU A 35 -0.83 11.45 -5.14
N ALA A 36 -1.69 11.79 -4.18
CA ALA A 36 -3.01 12.38 -4.41
C ALA A 36 -2.95 13.74 -5.12
N SER A 37 -1.84 14.49 -5.02
CA SER A 37 -1.67 15.74 -5.78
C SER A 37 -1.32 15.52 -7.25
N HIS A 38 -0.94 14.31 -7.64
CA HIS A 38 -0.59 13.96 -9.02
C HIS A 38 -1.59 13.01 -9.68
N GLU A 39 -2.21 12.12 -8.90
CA GLU A 39 -3.07 11.06 -9.38
C GLU A 39 -4.26 10.87 -8.42
N GLU A 40 -5.45 10.59 -8.94
CA GLU A 40 -6.60 10.28 -8.09
C GLU A 40 -6.43 8.90 -7.42
N ILE A 41 -6.61 8.86 -6.09
CA ILE A 41 -6.56 7.60 -5.34
C ILE A 41 -7.91 6.88 -5.46
N VAL A 42 -7.88 5.67 -6.02
CA VAL A 42 -9.06 4.81 -6.15
C VAL A 42 -9.60 4.44 -4.77
N VAL A 43 -10.89 4.68 -4.55
CA VAL A 43 -11.59 4.31 -3.31
C VAL A 43 -12.25 2.94 -3.48
N GLU A 44 -11.60 1.89 -2.98
CA GLU A 44 -12.16 0.53 -3.02
C GLU A 44 -13.41 0.45 -2.17
N GLN A 45 -14.53 -0.05 -2.70
CA GLN A 45 -15.75 -0.16 -1.90
C GLN A 45 -15.73 -1.41 -1.03
N THR A 46 -16.26 -1.30 0.18
CA THR A 46 -16.42 -2.49 1.04
C THR A 46 -17.81 -3.08 0.86
N ALA A 47 -17.93 -4.40 1.03
CA ALA A 47 -19.23 -5.08 0.98
C ALA A 47 -20.18 -4.62 2.11
N TRP A 48 -19.64 -4.12 3.23
CA TRP A 48 -20.42 -3.79 4.42
C TRP A 48 -20.88 -2.33 4.48
N TYR A 49 -20.18 -1.41 3.81
CA TYR A 49 -20.57 0.00 3.75
C TYR A 49 -19.95 0.71 2.54
N ARG A 50 -20.65 1.76 2.09
CA ARG A 50 -20.19 2.60 1.01
C ARG A 50 -19.22 3.66 1.53
N LYS A 51 -18.03 3.73 0.94
CA LYS A 51 -17.02 4.74 1.25
C LYS A 51 -17.11 5.88 0.25
N SER A 52 -17.28 7.11 0.74
CA SER A 52 -17.25 8.32 -0.09
C SER A 52 -15.86 8.95 -0.20
N THR A 53 -14.94 8.59 0.70
CA THR A 53 -13.59 9.14 0.76
C THR A 53 -12.56 8.03 0.90
N ALA A 54 -11.37 8.27 0.34
CA ALA A 54 -10.23 7.37 0.51
C ALA A 54 -9.87 7.21 1.99
N THR A 55 -9.60 5.97 2.40
CA THR A 55 -9.12 5.61 3.73
C THR A 55 -7.65 5.25 3.69
N PHE A 56 -7.02 5.09 4.86
CA PHE A 56 -5.62 4.64 4.94
C PHE A 56 -5.34 3.35 4.14
N HIS A 57 -6.28 2.41 4.09
CA HIS A 57 -6.14 1.19 3.30
C HIS A 57 -6.03 1.49 1.80
N ASP A 58 -6.91 2.36 1.28
CA ASP A 58 -6.90 2.77 -0.13
C ASP A 58 -5.58 3.49 -0.47
N VAL A 59 -5.12 4.36 0.43
CA VAL A 59 -3.84 5.06 0.30
C VAL A 59 -2.66 4.07 0.31
N LEU A 60 -2.66 3.12 1.24
CA LEU A 60 -1.60 2.10 1.32
C LEU A 60 -1.54 1.24 0.05
N ALA A 61 -2.70 0.84 -0.48
CA ALA A 61 -2.79 0.09 -1.72
C ALA A 61 -2.23 0.89 -2.91
N ALA A 62 -2.57 2.17 -3.03
CA ALA A 62 -2.05 3.06 -4.06
C ALA A 62 -0.51 3.23 -3.97
N VAL A 63 0.02 3.43 -2.76
CA VAL A 63 1.47 3.52 -2.53
C VAL A 63 2.17 2.21 -2.94
N ARG A 64 1.63 1.06 -2.55
CA ARG A 64 2.17 -0.26 -2.94
C ARG A 64 2.15 -0.45 -4.45
N LEU A 65 1.05 -0.10 -5.11
CA LEU A 65 0.92 -0.19 -6.57
C LEU A 65 1.99 0.64 -7.27
N ARG A 66 2.23 1.87 -6.80
CA ARG A 66 3.27 2.75 -7.36
C ARG A 66 4.67 2.16 -7.20
N LEU A 67 4.99 1.66 -6.02
CA LEU A 67 6.28 1.02 -5.74
C LEU A 67 6.50 -0.23 -6.60
N TRP A 68 5.47 -1.08 -6.73
CA TRP A 68 5.54 -2.27 -7.58
C TRP A 68 5.72 -1.91 -9.05
N LYS A 69 4.95 -0.96 -9.59
CA LYS A 69 5.09 -0.51 -10.98
C LYS A 69 6.50 0.03 -11.25
N GLN A 70 7.04 0.83 -10.34
CA GLN A 70 8.41 1.35 -10.45
C GLN A 70 9.44 0.21 -10.42
N GLN A 71 9.31 -0.73 -9.48
CA GLN A 71 10.23 -1.86 -9.36
C GLN A 71 10.17 -2.78 -10.59
N ILE A 72 8.98 -3.10 -11.09
CA ILE A 72 8.81 -3.92 -12.30
C ILE A 72 9.43 -3.21 -13.50
N SER A 73 9.21 -1.91 -13.67
CA SER A 73 9.81 -1.14 -14.76
C SER A 73 11.35 -1.13 -14.70
N LEU A 74 11.94 -1.04 -13.51
CA LEU A 74 13.39 -1.13 -13.33
C LEU A 74 13.91 -2.53 -13.63
N THR A 75 13.19 -3.57 -13.23
CA THR A 75 13.58 -4.96 -13.48
C THR A 75 13.43 -5.31 -14.96
N SER A 76 12.34 -4.91 -15.62
CA SER A 76 12.12 -5.18 -17.05
C SER A 76 13.15 -4.48 -17.94
N ALA A 77 13.69 -3.33 -17.51
CA ALA A 77 14.80 -2.68 -18.18
C ALA A 77 16.12 -3.46 -18.08
N ARG A 78 16.27 -4.32 -17.07
CA ARG A 78 17.48 -5.13 -16.81
C ARG A 78 17.36 -6.56 -17.31
N ASP A 79 16.15 -7.13 -17.25
CA ASP A 79 15.85 -8.49 -17.66
C ASP A 79 14.63 -8.50 -18.60
N PRO A 80 14.81 -8.78 -19.89
CA PRO A 80 13.72 -8.80 -20.86
C PRO A 80 12.70 -9.91 -20.62
N ALA A 81 13.04 -10.95 -19.83
CA ALA A 81 12.09 -12.01 -19.48
C ALA A 81 10.89 -11.49 -18.66
N VAL A 82 11.08 -10.44 -17.87
CA VAL A 82 9.99 -9.77 -17.12
C VAL A 82 9.04 -9.01 -18.06
N GLY A 83 9.52 -8.59 -19.24
CA GLY A 83 8.70 -7.98 -20.28
C GLY A 83 7.77 -8.95 -21.01
N LEU A 84 7.87 -10.27 -20.78
CA LEU A 84 7.05 -11.29 -21.43
C LEU A 84 5.64 -11.40 -20.83
N LEU A 85 5.39 -10.80 -19.67
CA LEU A 85 4.06 -10.82 -19.03
C LEU A 85 3.09 -9.92 -19.81
N SER A 86 1.93 -10.46 -20.18
CA SER A 86 0.83 -9.66 -20.72
C SER A 86 0.42 -8.57 -19.72
N PRO A 87 0.17 -7.33 -20.16
CA PRO A 87 -0.28 -6.24 -19.29
C PRO A 87 -1.50 -6.63 -18.45
N SER A 88 -2.45 -7.37 -19.04
CA SER A 88 -3.67 -7.83 -18.37
C SER A 88 -3.43 -8.84 -17.22
N VAL A 89 -2.35 -9.62 -17.30
CA VAL A 89 -1.96 -10.56 -16.24
C VAL A 89 -1.23 -9.80 -15.15
N LEU A 90 -0.35 -8.87 -15.54
CA LEU A 90 0.37 -8.02 -14.62
C LEU A 90 -0.58 -7.17 -13.78
N ASP A 91 -1.58 -6.54 -14.39
CA ASP A 91 -2.57 -5.73 -13.68
C ASP A 91 -3.38 -6.56 -12.68
N ARG A 92 -3.72 -7.81 -13.02
CA ARG A 92 -4.40 -8.74 -12.09
C ARG A 92 -3.51 -9.12 -10.90
N LEU A 93 -2.23 -9.38 -11.14
CA LEU A 93 -1.27 -9.67 -10.07
C LEU A 93 -1.04 -8.46 -9.17
N LEU A 94 -0.93 -7.27 -9.77
CA LEU A 94 -0.78 -6.01 -9.05
C LEU A 94 -2.02 -5.71 -8.21
N TYR A 95 -3.22 -5.92 -8.76
CA TYR A 95 -4.46 -5.76 -8.03
C TYR A 95 -4.49 -6.71 -6.82
N ALA A 96 -4.29 -8.02 -7.04
CA ALA A 96 -4.29 -9.02 -5.96
C ALA A 96 -3.19 -8.81 -4.90
N ALA A 97 -2.06 -8.22 -5.28
CA ALA A 97 -1.01 -7.91 -4.33
C ALA A 97 -1.36 -6.67 -3.49
N CYS A 98 -1.93 -5.62 -4.11
CA CYS A 98 -2.03 -4.30 -3.50
C CYS A 98 -3.37 -4.04 -2.79
N PHE A 99 -4.46 -4.60 -3.30
CA PHE A 99 -5.85 -4.41 -2.85
C PHE A 99 -6.41 -5.73 -2.30
#